data_AF-A0A5B8MJ20-F1
#
_entry.id   AF-A0A5B8MJ20-F1
#
_cell.length_a   1.000
_cell.length_b   1.000
_cell.length_c   1.000
_cell.angle_alpha   90.00
_cell.angle_beta   90.00
_cell.angle_gamma   90.00
#
_symmetry.space_group_name_H-M   'P 1'
#
loop_
_entity.id
_entity.type
_entity.pdbx_description
1 polymer ?
#
loop_
_entity_poly.entity_id
_entity_poly.type
_entity_poly.pdbx_seq_one_letter_code
_entity_poly.pdbx_strand_id
1 'polypeptide(L)'
;MKEQKKHWGEKFSSLPVIGRIMVPSKRTLFLFLSAYLFVYYLLPKEFRAAEVRHSNHVLDETTFSVWEPVHGSNETWIEVMSWSPRAFVIHNWLTEEQADHLVELGRGNLERSEVVSGKLSETKTSKVRTSQGAFLQRYQTETVAHLQEKVSLLLGQPALTQEPLQILKYNPSEKYNPHFDAVNKKDKADGEPNRAVTILMYLSDVQAGGETNFPLGALQRDYQEKHGRDVSRETRCQGRYSEVSRRNSVRPKKTSALVFWDLDPSLVYKDMASLHEGCPVISGEKWSSTIWSRTDVTTTGDVPYVKDQLSEFNGLRVAGDGLKVLRTERFRPKRLWNPMTAQYY
;
A
#
# COMPACT_ATOMS: atom_id res chain seq x y z
N MET A 1 -44.50 33.30 -17.63
CA MET A 1 -44.26 31.84 -17.77
C MET A 1 -44.79 31.19 -19.08
N LYS A 2 -45.12 31.96 -20.14
CA LYS A 2 -45.40 31.40 -21.48
C LYS A 2 -44.46 31.89 -22.59
N GLU A 3 -43.57 32.85 -22.33
CA GLU A 3 -42.63 33.37 -23.33
C GLU A 3 -41.22 32.77 -23.32
N GLN A 4 -40.78 32.09 -22.26
CA GLN A 4 -39.46 31.43 -22.26
C GLN A 4 -39.41 30.08 -23.00
N LYS A 5 -40.57 29.48 -23.35
CA LYS A 5 -40.62 28.21 -24.11
C LYS A 5 -40.36 28.40 -25.60
N LYS A 6 -40.48 29.62 -26.15
CA LYS A 6 -40.30 29.86 -27.59
C LYS A 6 -38.84 29.99 -28.00
N HIS A 7 -37.95 30.38 -27.09
CA HIS A 7 -36.54 30.66 -27.41
C HIS A 7 -35.62 29.43 -27.40
N TRP A 8 -36.08 28.29 -26.89
CA TRP A 8 -35.32 27.02 -26.91
C TRP A 8 -35.64 26.15 -28.13
N GLY A 9 -36.71 26.45 -28.87
CA GLY A 9 -37.13 25.67 -30.05
C GLY A 9 -36.37 25.97 -31.34
N GLU A 10 -35.72 27.14 -31.44
CA GLU A 10 -35.07 27.58 -32.68
C GLU A 10 -33.55 27.36 -32.71
N LYS A 11 -32.92 26.94 -31.60
CA LYS A 11 -31.46 26.74 -31.52
C LYS A 11 -30.98 25.30 -31.77
N PHE A 12 -31.88 24.36 -32.01
CA PHE A 12 -31.54 22.94 -32.25
C PHE A 12 -31.79 22.46 -33.68
N SER A 13 -32.13 23.36 -34.61
CA SER A 13 -32.43 23.03 -36.01
C SER A 13 -31.20 22.97 -36.93
N SER A 14 -29.97 23.16 -36.43
CA SER A 14 -28.76 23.22 -37.25
C SER A 14 -27.62 22.27 -36.86
N LEU A 15 -27.88 21.24 -36.05
CA LEU A 15 -26.90 20.16 -35.82
C LEU A 15 -27.10 19.04 -36.84
N PRO A 16 -26.02 18.53 -37.48
CA PRO A 16 -26.13 17.41 -38.41
C PRO A 16 -26.69 16.19 -37.67
N VAL A 17 -27.69 15.56 -38.28
CA VAL A 17 -28.34 14.34 -37.79
C VAL A 17 -27.30 13.22 -37.71
N ILE A 18 -26.64 13.09 -36.57
CA ILE A 18 -25.87 11.89 -36.22
C ILE A 18 -26.90 10.78 -36.05
N GLY A 19 -26.73 9.73 -36.87
CA GLY A 19 -27.52 8.50 -37.01
C GLY A 19 -28.72 8.31 -36.08
N ARG A 20 -29.90 8.08 -36.69
CA ARG A 20 -31.06 7.48 -36.00
C ARG A 20 -30.57 6.34 -35.10
N ILE A 21 -30.67 6.51 -33.79
CA ILE A 21 -30.49 5.43 -32.83
C ILE A 21 -31.56 4.39 -33.19
N MET A 22 -31.15 3.31 -33.86
CA MET A 22 -32.01 2.16 -34.11
C MET A 22 -32.38 1.58 -32.75
N VAL A 23 -33.60 1.83 -32.30
CA VAL A 23 -34.16 1.11 -31.15
C VAL A 23 -34.26 -0.36 -31.59
N PRO A 24 -33.53 -1.28 -30.95
CA PRO A 24 -33.55 -2.68 -31.34
C PRO A 24 -34.97 -3.21 -31.23
N SER A 25 -35.39 -4.00 -32.23
CA SER A 25 -36.71 -4.65 -32.19
C SER A 25 -36.84 -5.54 -30.95
N LYS A 26 -38.06 -5.81 -30.48
CA LYS A 26 -38.28 -6.75 -29.35
C LYS A 26 -37.61 -8.11 -29.59
N ARG A 27 -37.53 -8.56 -30.86
CA ARG A 27 -36.84 -9.79 -31.26
C ARG A 27 -35.33 -9.66 -31.10
N THR A 28 -34.75 -8.53 -31.50
CA THR A 28 -33.32 -8.24 -31.35
C THR A 28 -32.93 -8.18 -29.87
N LEU A 29 -33.73 -7.49 -29.04
CA LEU A 29 -33.50 -7.42 -27.59
C LEU A 29 -33.60 -8.81 -26.93
N PHE A 30 -34.57 -9.62 -27.35
CA PHE A 30 -34.72 -10.99 -26.88
C PHE A 30 -33.52 -11.86 -27.24
N LEU A 31 -32.99 -11.73 -28.47
CA LEU A 31 -31.79 -12.45 -28.91
C LEU A 31 -30.52 -12.03 -28.14
N PHE A 32 -30.37 -10.74 -27.84
CA PHE A 32 -29.27 -10.26 -27.00
C PHE A 32 -29.39 -10.77 -25.55
N LEU A 33 -30.59 -10.75 -24.99
CA LEU A 33 -30.84 -11.25 -23.64
C LEU A 33 -30.62 -12.76 -23.55
N SER A 34 -31.07 -13.51 -24.55
CA SER A 34 -30.87 -14.97 -24.60
C SER A 34 -29.42 -15.35 -24.83
N ALA A 35 -28.69 -14.63 -25.70
CA ALA A 35 -27.24 -14.82 -25.87
C ALA A 35 -26.47 -14.47 -24.58
N TYR A 36 -26.82 -13.37 -23.92
CA TYR A 36 -26.24 -12.98 -22.64
C TYR A 36 -26.47 -14.04 -21.55
N LEU A 37 -27.71 -14.52 -21.40
CA LEU A 37 -28.04 -15.59 -20.47
C LEU A 37 -27.34 -16.91 -20.84
N PHE A 38 -27.27 -17.25 -22.13
CA PHE A 38 -26.58 -18.45 -22.59
C PHE A 38 -25.08 -18.41 -22.25
N VAL A 39 -24.40 -17.30 -22.52
CA VAL A 39 -23.00 -17.09 -22.12
C VAL A 39 -22.86 -17.14 -20.58
N TYR A 40 -23.76 -16.47 -19.85
CA TYR A 40 -23.78 -16.51 -18.39
C TYR A 40 -23.89 -17.93 -17.83
N TYR A 41 -24.76 -18.78 -18.39
CA TYR A 41 -24.94 -20.17 -17.95
C TYR A 41 -23.87 -21.14 -18.47
N LEU A 42 -23.09 -20.76 -19.49
CA LEU A 42 -21.91 -21.49 -19.95
C LEU A 42 -20.67 -21.22 -19.09
N LEU A 43 -20.55 -20.03 -18.49
CA LEU A 43 -19.45 -19.74 -17.56
C LEU A 43 -19.48 -20.73 -16.38
N PRO A 44 -18.34 -21.21 -15.85
CA PRO A 44 -18.33 -22.06 -14.66
C PRO A 44 -19.11 -21.42 -13.49
N LYS A 45 -19.70 -22.24 -12.60
CA LYS A 45 -20.53 -21.72 -11.49
C LYS A 45 -19.76 -20.71 -10.62
N GLU A 46 -18.44 -20.85 -10.52
CA GLU A 46 -17.55 -19.91 -9.82
C GLU A 46 -17.63 -18.47 -10.36
N PHE A 47 -17.86 -18.28 -11.67
CA PHE A 47 -17.96 -16.96 -12.30
C PHE A 47 -19.38 -16.37 -12.27
N ARG A 48 -20.39 -17.20 -11.98
CA ARG A 48 -21.81 -16.81 -11.90
C ARG A 48 -22.25 -16.39 -10.52
N ALA A 49 -21.59 -16.85 -9.47
CA ALA A 49 -21.96 -16.51 -8.12
C ALA A 49 -21.50 -15.08 -7.80
N ALA A 50 -22.44 -14.15 -7.71
CA ALA A 50 -22.20 -12.83 -7.11
C ALA A 50 -21.68 -12.98 -5.66
N GLU A 51 -22.11 -14.03 -4.96
CA GLU A 51 -21.58 -14.44 -3.66
C GLU A 51 -20.11 -14.83 -3.70
N VAL A 52 -19.58 -15.40 -4.80
CA VAL A 52 -18.16 -15.81 -4.90
C VAL A 52 -17.24 -14.65 -5.24
N ARG A 53 -17.72 -13.59 -5.93
CA ARG A 53 -16.95 -12.35 -6.09
C ARG A 53 -16.72 -11.61 -4.78
N HIS A 54 -17.56 -11.85 -3.77
CA HIS A 54 -17.44 -11.25 -2.44
C HIS A 54 -16.94 -12.23 -1.39
N SER A 55 -17.07 -13.54 -1.61
CA SER A 55 -16.39 -14.56 -0.82
C SER A 55 -15.00 -14.82 -1.42
N ASN A 56 -14.11 -13.85 -1.24
CA ASN A 56 -12.75 -14.26 -0.98
C ASN A 56 -12.84 -15.16 0.25
N HIS A 57 -12.29 -16.36 0.20
CA HIS A 57 -11.86 -17.00 1.46
C HIS A 57 -10.82 -16.03 2.03
N VAL A 58 -11.28 -15.11 2.88
CA VAL A 58 -10.42 -14.16 3.57
C VAL A 58 -9.47 -15.04 4.35
N LEU A 59 -8.21 -15.03 3.94
CA LEU A 59 -7.13 -15.46 4.81
C LEU A 59 -7.12 -14.42 5.92
N ASP A 60 -7.95 -14.65 6.94
CA ASP A 60 -8.15 -13.71 8.05
C ASP A 60 -6.81 -13.49 8.74
N GLU A 61 -6.01 -14.57 8.84
CA GLU A 61 -4.65 -14.55 9.35
C GLU A 61 -3.80 -15.57 8.56
N THR A 62 -2.75 -15.11 7.88
CA THR A 62 -1.70 -15.99 7.34
C THR A 62 -0.43 -15.80 8.16
N THR A 63 -0.01 -16.84 8.89
CA THR A 63 1.25 -16.79 9.62
C THR A 63 2.41 -17.23 8.74
N PHE A 64 3.55 -16.54 8.86
CA PHE A 64 4.79 -16.98 8.22
C PHE A 64 5.99 -16.54 9.04
N SER A 65 6.95 -17.45 9.25
CA SER A 65 8.23 -17.15 9.88
C SER A 65 9.33 -17.14 8.82
N VAL A 66 10.00 -15.99 8.66
CA VAL A 66 11.14 -15.87 7.75
C VAL A 66 12.44 -16.37 8.39
N TRP A 67 12.49 -16.39 9.72
CA TRP A 67 13.65 -16.76 10.54
C TRP A 67 13.21 -17.61 11.73
N GLU A 68 14.16 -18.26 12.42
CA GLU A 68 13.83 -18.92 13.68
C GLU A 68 13.22 -17.89 14.65
N PRO A 69 12.06 -18.21 15.26
CA PRO A 69 11.44 -17.28 16.20
C PRO A 69 12.41 -17.02 17.34
N VAL A 70 12.68 -15.74 17.60
CA VAL A 70 13.41 -15.34 18.81
C VAL A 70 12.60 -15.83 20.00
N HIS A 71 13.23 -16.50 20.96
CA HIS A 71 12.53 -17.07 22.11
C HIS A 71 11.67 -16.00 22.80
N GLY A 72 10.34 -16.17 22.77
CA GLY A 72 9.38 -15.23 23.36
C GLY A 72 8.77 -14.20 22.40
N SER A 73 9.13 -14.18 21.10
CA SER A 73 8.49 -13.29 20.12
C SER A 73 7.15 -13.86 19.64
N ASN A 74 6.14 -12.99 19.48
CA ASN A 74 4.86 -13.38 18.88
C ASN A 74 5.03 -13.76 17.40
N GLU A 75 4.20 -14.67 16.91
CA GLU A 75 4.22 -15.12 15.51
C GLU A 75 3.83 -13.98 14.55
N THR A 76 4.58 -13.81 13.44
CA THR A 76 4.26 -12.84 12.39
C THR A 76 3.06 -13.33 11.57
N TRP A 77 2.06 -12.47 11.38
CA TRP A 77 0.89 -12.80 10.56
C TRP A 77 0.39 -11.61 9.74
N ILE A 78 -0.28 -11.90 8.63
CA ILE A 78 -0.80 -10.92 7.67
C ILE A 78 -2.32 -10.83 7.79
N GLU A 79 -2.82 -9.60 7.86
CA GLU A 79 -4.24 -9.25 7.83
C GLU A 79 -4.56 -8.46 6.54
N VAL A 80 -5.63 -8.83 5.86
CA VAL A 80 -6.09 -8.09 4.68
C VAL A 80 -6.83 -6.83 5.13
N MET A 81 -6.26 -5.65 4.84
CA MET A 81 -6.87 -4.37 5.17
C MET A 81 -7.79 -3.89 4.04
N SER A 82 -7.33 -3.96 2.79
CA SER A 82 -8.06 -3.46 1.62
C SER A 82 -7.57 -4.11 0.33
N TRP A 83 -8.46 -4.17 -0.67
CA TRP A 83 -8.11 -4.48 -2.07
C TRP A 83 -8.10 -3.24 -2.98
N SER A 84 -8.60 -2.10 -2.50
CA SER A 84 -8.53 -0.80 -3.19
C SER A 84 -8.18 0.30 -2.16
N PRO A 85 -6.89 0.63 -1.96
CA PRO A 85 -5.73 0.03 -2.62
C PRO A 85 -5.48 -1.39 -2.10
N ARG A 86 -4.64 -2.17 -2.78
CA ARG A 86 -4.11 -3.40 -2.19
C ARG A 86 -3.29 -3.01 -0.97
N ALA A 87 -3.77 -3.34 0.22
CA ALA A 87 -3.13 -2.98 1.48
C ALA A 87 -3.32 -4.08 2.53
N PHE A 88 -2.27 -4.36 3.27
CA PHE A 88 -2.19 -5.41 4.27
C PHE A 88 -1.48 -4.90 5.51
N VAL A 89 -1.94 -5.32 6.68
CA VAL A 89 -1.23 -5.10 7.95
C VAL A 89 -0.49 -6.38 8.29
N ILE A 90 0.83 -6.29 8.43
CA ILE A 90 1.65 -7.38 8.91
C ILE A 90 1.95 -7.13 10.39
N HIS A 91 1.38 -7.96 11.25
CA HIS A 91 1.53 -7.89 12.70
C HIS A 91 2.80 -8.59 13.14
N ASN A 92 3.43 -8.10 14.21
CA ASN A 92 4.71 -8.61 14.71
C ASN A 92 5.77 -8.66 13.59
N TRP A 93 5.83 -7.62 12.76
CA TRP A 93 6.80 -7.49 11.67
C TRP A 93 8.21 -7.23 12.22
N LEU A 94 8.31 -6.46 13.30
CA LEU A 94 9.54 -6.22 14.06
C LEU A 94 9.46 -6.92 15.41
N THR A 95 10.61 -7.15 16.06
CA THR A 95 10.62 -7.27 17.52
C THR A 95 10.59 -5.88 18.16
N GLU A 96 10.31 -5.83 19.46
CA GLU A 96 10.38 -4.58 20.24
C GLU A 96 11.79 -3.97 20.17
N GLU A 97 12.83 -4.79 20.30
CA GLU A 97 14.23 -4.39 20.26
C GLU A 97 14.62 -3.85 18.88
N GLN A 98 14.12 -4.47 17.80
CA GLN A 98 14.35 -3.97 16.45
C GLN A 98 13.68 -2.60 16.24
N ALA A 99 12.45 -2.42 16.73
CA ALA A 99 11.77 -1.14 16.65
C ALA A 99 12.52 -0.06 17.43
N ASP A 100 12.96 -0.36 18.66
CA ASP A 100 13.71 0.58 19.50
C ASP A 100 15.08 0.92 18.91
N HIS A 101 15.78 -0.06 18.33
CA HIS A 101 17.05 0.16 17.63
C HIS A 101 16.90 1.14 16.45
N LEU A 102 15.84 1.01 15.65
CA LEU A 102 15.56 1.94 14.55
C LEU A 102 15.24 3.36 15.05
N VAL A 103 14.50 3.48 16.16
CA VAL A 103 14.25 4.78 16.80
C VAL A 103 15.56 5.43 17.25
N GLU A 104 16.46 4.65 17.86
CA GLU A 104 17.75 5.16 18.36
C GLU A 104 18.67 5.62 17.22
N LEU A 105 18.77 4.83 16.14
CA LEU A 105 19.49 5.25 14.92
C LEU A 105 18.92 6.54 14.32
N GLY A 106 17.60 6.72 14.40
CA GLY A 106 16.91 7.93 13.96
C GLY A 106 17.25 9.14 14.84
N ARG A 107 17.19 9.01 16.16
CA ARG A 107 17.41 10.11 17.13
C ARG A 107 18.72 10.85 16.92
N GLY A 108 19.79 10.14 16.57
CA GLY A 108 21.10 10.74 16.31
C GLY A 108 21.18 11.61 15.06
N ASN A 109 20.20 11.51 14.15
CA ASN A 109 20.27 12.05 12.78
C ASN A 109 18.98 12.76 12.31
N LEU A 110 18.08 13.14 13.23
CA LEU A 110 16.80 13.76 12.87
C LEU A 110 16.98 15.21 12.39
N GLU A 111 16.77 15.43 11.08
CA GLU A 111 16.62 16.76 10.49
C GLU A 111 15.15 17.03 10.14
N ARG A 112 14.76 18.30 9.99
CA ARG A 112 13.38 18.65 9.60
C ARG A 112 13.11 18.15 8.18
N SER A 113 12.03 17.41 7.95
CA SER A 113 11.79 16.76 6.65
C SER A 113 11.52 17.77 5.51
N GLU A 114 12.23 17.60 4.40
CA GLU A 114 12.00 18.31 3.14
C GLU A 114 11.12 17.48 2.20
N VAL A 115 10.38 18.14 1.30
CA VAL A 115 9.63 17.48 0.22
C VAL A 115 10.26 17.88 -1.09
N VAL A 116 10.71 16.92 -1.90
CA VAL A 116 11.19 17.19 -3.26
C VAL A 116 9.97 17.53 -4.13
N SER A 117 9.67 18.82 -4.28
CA SER A 117 8.77 19.27 -5.34
C SER A 117 9.52 19.25 -6.67
N GLY A 118 8.95 18.67 -7.72
CA GLY A 118 9.54 18.53 -9.06
C GLY A 118 9.77 19.85 -9.84
N LYS A 119 10.05 20.97 -9.16
CA LYS A 119 10.57 22.20 -9.76
C LYS A 119 11.76 22.69 -8.93
N LEU A 120 12.84 22.98 -9.65
CA LEU A 120 14.16 23.35 -9.16
C LEU A 120 14.14 24.29 -7.94
N SER A 121 15.01 23.95 -6.98
CA SER A 121 15.78 24.89 -6.16
C SER A 121 14.96 25.94 -5.40
N GLU A 122 14.34 25.53 -4.29
CA GLU A 122 14.25 26.38 -3.08
C GLU A 122 13.77 25.53 -1.90
N THR A 123 14.66 25.33 -0.94
CA THR A 123 14.42 24.61 0.31
C THR A 123 13.50 25.41 1.23
N LYS A 124 12.20 25.43 0.94
CA LYS A 124 11.19 26.01 1.82
C LYS A 124 10.73 24.95 2.82
N THR A 125 10.85 25.26 4.11
CA THR A 125 10.24 24.52 5.21
C THR A 125 8.80 24.12 4.85
N SER A 126 8.58 22.83 4.66
CA SER A 126 7.32 22.33 4.09
C SER A 126 6.17 22.47 5.10
N LYS A 127 5.05 23.07 4.66
CA LYS A 127 3.75 22.99 5.36
C LYS A 127 3.00 21.68 5.05
N VAL A 128 3.52 20.89 4.12
CA VAL A 128 2.90 19.65 3.61
C VAL A 128 3.28 18.47 4.49
N ARG A 129 4.54 18.44 4.94
CA ARG A 129 5.09 17.45 5.86
C ARG A 129 5.84 18.18 6.97
N THR A 130 5.44 17.96 8.20
CA THR A 130 5.99 18.69 9.36
C THR A 130 6.84 17.80 10.26
N SER A 131 7.10 16.55 9.87
CA SER A 131 7.92 15.59 10.63
C SER A 131 9.40 15.97 10.64
N GLN A 132 10.15 15.33 11.54
CA GLN A 132 11.60 15.17 11.43
C GLN A 132 11.90 13.82 10.78
N GLY A 133 12.99 13.70 10.03
CA GLY A 133 13.40 12.44 9.44
C GLY A 133 14.90 12.25 9.31
N ALA A 134 15.29 10.99 9.19
CA ALA A 134 16.65 10.53 8.94
C ALA A 134 16.61 9.41 7.91
N PHE A 135 17.65 9.27 7.08
CA PHE A 135 17.80 8.13 6.19
C PHE A 135 18.88 7.19 6.72
N LEU A 136 18.56 5.90 6.77
CA LEU A 136 19.51 4.84 7.09
C LEU A 136 19.94 4.17 5.79
N GLN A 137 21.26 4.06 5.60
CA GLN A 137 21.83 3.47 4.39
C GLN A 137 21.51 1.98 4.33
N ARG A 138 21.51 1.43 3.11
CA ARG A 138 21.33 -0.01 2.89
C ARG A 138 22.39 -0.79 3.66
N TYR A 139 21.99 -1.85 4.34
CA TYR A 139 22.86 -2.72 5.16
C TYR A 139 23.68 -1.99 6.24
N GLN A 140 23.25 -0.79 6.68
CA GLN A 140 24.01 0.01 7.66
C GLN A 140 24.24 -0.71 9.00
N THR A 141 23.27 -1.52 9.45
CA THR A 141 23.39 -2.39 10.63
C THR A 141 22.82 -3.75 10.32
N GLU A 142 23.11 -4.75 11.15
CA GLU A 142 22.52 -6.10 11.04
C GLU A 142 20.98 -6.05 11.07
N THR A 143 20.39 -5.21 11.92
CA THR A 143 18.94 -5.03 11.96
C THR A 143 18.41 -4.45 10.65
N VAL A 144 19.06 -3.42 10.11
CA VAL A 144 18.65 -2.82 8.83
C VAL A 144 18.79 -3.84 7.69
N ALA A 145 19.87 -4.62 7.69
CA ALA A 145 20.09 -5.66 6.70
C ALA A 145 19.01 -6.75 6.74
N HIS A 146 18.74 -7.29 7.92
CA HIS A 146 17.69 -8.29 8.11
C HIS A 146 16.32 -7.79 7.67
N LEU A 147 15.98 -6.53 7.93
CA LEU A 147 14.71 -5.95 7.49
C LEU A 147 14.61 -5.81 5.97
N GLN A 148 15.68 -5.36 5.32
CA GLN A 148 15.71 -5.25 3.86
C GLN A 148 15.60 -6.62 3.19
N GLU A 149 16.27 -7.64 3.70
CA GLU A 149 16.11 -9.01 3.21
C GLU A 149 14.72 -9.59 3.50
N LYS A 150 14.13 -9.24 4.65
CA LYS A 150 12.74 -9.61 4.97
C LYS A 150 11.75 -8.99 3.98
N VAL A 151 11.95 -7.73 3.61
CA VAL A 151 11.18 -7.07 2.53
C VAL A 151 11.42 -7.75 1.19
N SER A 152 12.66 -8.13 0.87
CA SER A 152 12.99 -8.83 -0.38
C SER A 152 12.19 -10.13 -0.53
N LEU A 153 12.12 -10.91 0.56
CA LEU A 153 11.37 -12.17 0.60
C LEU A 153 9.86 -11.95 0.54
N LEU A 154 9.35 -10.90 1.19
CA LEU A 154 7.92 -10.54 1.12
C LEU A 154 7.48 -10.17 -0.30
N LEU A 155 8.30 -9.40 -1.02
CA LEU A 155 7.96 -8.87 -2.34
C LEU A 155 8.42 -9.75 -3.51
N GLY A 156 9.35 -10.68 -3.27
CA GLY A 156 10.01 -11.43 -4.34
C GLY A 156 10.92 -10.56 -5.20
N GLN A 157 11.45 -9.46 -4.66
CA GLN A 157 12.34 -8.52 -5.36
C GLN A 157 13.64 -8.34 -4.57
N PRO A 158 14.79 -8.11 -5.22
CA PRO A 158 16.05 -7.93 -4.50
C PRO A 158 16.07 -6.59 -3.75
N ALA A 159 16.82 -6.52 -2.66
CA ALA A 159 17.02 -5.31 -1.84
C ALA A 159 17.59 -4.12 -2.63
N LEU A 160 18.16 -4.36 -3.81
CA LEU A 160 18.61 -3.32 -4.74
C LEU A 160 17.46 -2.49 -5.33
N THR A 161 16.23 -3.02 -5.36
CA THR A 161 15.03 -2.26 -5.74
C THR A 161 14.52 -1.35 -4.61
N GLN A 162 15.04 -1.50 -3.39
CA GLN A 162 14.59 -0.79 -2.21
C GLN A 162 15.41 0.48 -2.01
N GLU A 163 14.72 1.59 -1.75
CA GLU A 163 15.34 2.84 -1.29
C GLU A 163 15.89 2.70 0.14
N PRO A 164 16.83 3.57 0.57
CA PRO A 164 17.24 3.67 1.96
C PRO A 164 16.06 3.83 2.92
N LEU A 165 16.14 3.22 4.11
CA LEU A 165 15.09 3.31 5.12
C LEU A 165 14.92 4.76 5.58
N GLN A 166 13.70 5.29 5.57
CA GLN A 166 13.42 6.61 6.10
C GLN A 166 12.78 6.51 7.50
N ILE A 167 13.49 6.96 8.54
CA ILE A 167 12.94 7.12 9.89
C ILE A 167 12.23 8.46 9.99
N LEU A 168 11.08 8.48 10.67
CA LEU A 168 10.23 9.66 10.84
C LEU A 168 9.71 9.76 12.24
N LYS A 169 9.71 10.99 12.75
CA LYS A 169 9.08 11.37 14.02
C LYS A 169 8.00 12.42 13.77
N TYR A 170 6.82 12.19 14.35
CA TYR A 170 5.73 13.16 14.44
C TYR A 170 5.41 13.46 15.91
N ASN A 171 5.58 14.71 16.29
CA ASN A 171 5.14 15.28 17.57
C ASN A 171 3.63 15.59 17.54
N PRO A 172 3.00 15.88 18.69
CA PRO A 172 1.62 16.35 18.72
C PRO A 172 1.37 17.51 17.72
N SER A 173 0.24 17.45 17.02
CA SER A 173 -0.21 18.29 15.90
C SER A 173 0.51 18.11 14.56
N GLU A 174 1.66 17.44 14.51
CA GLU A 174 2.37 17.17 13.26
C GLU A 174 1.65 16.10 12.44
N LYS A 175 1.74 16.24 11.11
CA LYS A 175 0.99 15.43 10.15
C LYS A 175 1.72 15.31 8.83
N TYR A 176 1.17 14.49 7.94
CA TYR A 176 1.53 14.46 6.53
C TYR A 176 0.27 14.56 5.68
N ASN A 177 0.16 15.61 4.86
CA ASN A 177 -0.98 15.80 3.97
C ASN A 177 -1.13 14.64 2.95
N PRO A 178 -2.34 14.47 2.37
CA PRO A 178 -2.60 13.49 1.34
C PRO A 178 -1.62 13.57 0.16
N HIS A 179 -1.01 12.44 -0.17
CA HIS A 179 -0.04 12.31 -1.24
C HIS A 179 -0.05 10.90 -1.81
N PHE A 180 0.73 10.72 -2.87
CA PHE A 180 1.08 9.43 -3.43
C PHE A 180 2.58 9.25 -3.35
N ASP A 181 3.05 8.03 -3.11
CA ASP A 181 4.48 7.74 -3.18
C ASP A 181 4.94 7.48 -4.61
N ALA A 182 4.10 6.88 -5.46
CA ALA A 182 4.37 6.80 -6.89
C ALA A 182 4.21 8.15 -7.60
N VAL A 183 5.13 8.45 -8.51
CA VAL A 183 5.03 9.60 -9.42
C VAL A 183 4.10 9.29 -10.60
N ASN A 184 3.47 10.30 -11.20
CA ASN A 184 2.69 10.08 -12.41
C ASN A 184 3.63 9.71 -13.57
N LYS A 185 3.19 8.84 -14.49
CA LYS A 185 3.95 8.46 -15.68
C LYS A 185 4.48 9.65 -16.50
N LYS A 186 3.72 10.75 -16.55
CA LYS A 186 4.10 11.97 -17.29
C LYS A 186 5.14 12.84 -16.58
N ASP A 187 5.22 12.72 -15.26
CA ASP A 187 6.13 13.51 -14.40
C ASP A 187 7.40 12.72 -14.05
N LYS A 188 7.47 11.47 -14.52
CA LYS A 188 8.55 10.53 -14.31
C LYS A 188 9.73 10.90 -15.20
N ALA A 189 10.93 11.00 -14.64
CA ALA A 189 12.14 11.11 -15.44
C ALA A 189 12.29 9.85 -16.32
N ASP A 190 12.69 10.04 -17.58
CA ASP A 190 12.84 8.93 -18.53
C ASP A 190 13.77 7.86 -17.95
N GLY A 191 13.27 6.63 -17.85
CA GLY A 191 14.04 5.47 -17.41
C GLY A 191 14.11 5.20 -15.90
N GLU A 192 13.73 6.12 -15.01
CA GLU A 192 13.83 5.85 -13.56
C GLU A 192 12.78 4.85 -13.09
N PRO A 193 13.06 3.79 -12.34
CA PRO A 193 12.00 2.90 -11.83
C PRO A 193 11.04 3.64 -10.87
N ASN A 194 9.72 3.41 -10.95
CA ASN A 194 8.76 4.09 -10.06
C ASN A 194 8.59 3.31 -8.75
N ARG A 195 8.14 3.94 -7.67
CA ARG A 195 7.79 3.26 -6.43
C ARG A 195 6.55 2.40 -6.67
N ALA A 196 6.66 1.10 -6.41
CA ALA A 196 5.63 0.11 -6.65
C ALA A 196 4.91 -0.29 -5.36
N VAL A 197 5.67 -0.43 -4.28
CA VAL A 197 5.17 -0.87 -2.97
C VAL A 197 5.81 -0.02 -1.87
N THR A 198 4.98 0.38 -0.93
CA THR A 198 5.39 1.08 0.29
C THR A 198 5.22 0.17 1.49
N ILE A 199 6.27 0.07 2.31
CA ILE A 199 6.30 -0.65 3.59
C ILE A 199 6.48 0.39 4.70
N LEU A 200 5.40 0.70 5.41
CA LEU A 200 5.38 1.63 6.52
C LEU A 200 5.37 0.86 7.85
N MET A 201 6.50 0.83 8.53
CA MET A 201 6.67 0.20 9.83
C MET A 201 6.37 1.18 10.95
N TYR A 202 5.55 0.79 11.92
CA TYR A 202 5.26 1.57 13.11
C TYR A 202 6.25 1.20 14.23
N LEU A 203 7.00 2.19 14.70
CA LEU A 203 8.06 2.02 15.71
C LEU A 203 7.63 2.44 17.11
N SER A 204 6.45 3.05 17.25
CA SER A 204 5.84 3.38 18.54
C SER A 204 4.34 3.17 18.51
N ASP A 205 3.77 2.90 19.68
CA ASP A 205 2.33 3.04 19.90
C ASP A 205 1.98 4.51 20.01
N VAL A 206 0.86 4.89 19.40
CA VAL A 206 0.34 6.27 19.48
C VAL A 206 -0.91 6.28 20.34
N GLN A 207 -0.94 7.14 21.35
CA GLN A 207 -2.05 7.21 22.30
C GLN A 207 -3.34 7.70 21.63
N ALA A 208 -3.25 8.76 20.82
CA ALA A 208 -4.38 9.27 20.04
C ALA A 208 -3.91 9.99 18.76
N GLY A 209 -4.67 9.86 17.68
CA GLY A 209 -4.29 10.36 16.35
C GLY A 209 -3.20 9.53 15.67
N GLY A 210 -2.51 10.13 14.70
CA GLY A 210 -1.36 9.52 14.03
C GLY A 210 -1.69 8.42 13.02
N GLU A 211 -2.96 8.18 12.72
CA GLU A 211 -3.41 7.12 11.80
C GLU A 211 -2.84 7.32 10.38
N THR A 212 -2.66 6.22 9.65
CA THR A 212 -2.45 6.28 8.20
C THR A 212 -3.80 6.09 7.52
N ASN A 213 -4.30 7.13 6.86
CA ASN A 213 -5.63 7.14 6.23
C ASN A 213 -5.51 7.07 4.71
N PHE A 214 -6.42 6.34 4.07
CA PHE A 214 -6.57 6.26 2.61
C PHE A 214 -7.89 6.92 2.18
N PRO A 215 -7.91 8.24 1.87
CA PRO A 215 -9.16 8.96 1.58
C PRO A 215 -9.98 8.40 0.41
N LEU A 216 -9.32 7.76 -0.56
CA LEU A 216 -9.94 7.17 -1.74
C LEU A 216 -10.01 5.63 -1.68
N GLY A 217 -9.55 5.04 -0.59
CA GLY A 217 -9.55 3.59 -0.40
C GLY A 217 -10.88 3.03 0.11
N ALA A 218 -10.92 1.72 0.35
CA ALA A 218 -12.04 1.00 0.92
C ALA A 218 -11.57 -0.20 1.76
N LEU A 219 -11.81 -0.15 3.07
CA LEU A 219 -11.51 -1.29 3.96
C LEU A 219 -12.32 -2.53 3.58
N GLN A 220 -11.72 -3.69 3.78
CA GLN A 220 -12.47 -4.93 3.88
C GLN A 220 -13.44 -4.87 5.05
N ARG A 221 -14.62 -5.48 4.87
CA ARG A 221 -15.68 -5.49 5.88
C ARG A 221 -15.19 -6.07 7.20
N ASP A 222 -14.49 -7.20 7.17
CA ASP A 222 -14.03 -7.91 8.36
C ASP A 222 -13.00 -7.07 9.13
N TYR A 223 -12.06 -6.44 8.41
CA TYR A 223 -11.12 -5.48 8.99
C TYR A 223 -11.85 -4.31 9.64
N GLN A 224 -12.86 -3.76 8.98
CA GLN A 224 -13.67 -2.66 9.51
C GLN A 224 -14.49 -3.08 10.75
N GLU A 225 -15.04 -4.29 10.78
CA GLU A 225 -15.80 -4.79 11.94
C GLU A 225 -14.89 -5.02 13.16
N LYS A 226 -13.66 -5.49 12.93
CA LYS A 226 -12.64 -5.73 13.96
C LYS A 226 -12.03 -4.42 14.48
N HIS A 227 -11.56 -3.55 13.58
CA HIS A 227 -10.74 -2.37 13.92
C HIS A 227 -11.46 -1.03 13.80
N GLY A 228 -12.66 -0.98 13.23
CA GLY A 228 -13.39 0.28 12.99
C GLY A 228 -13.80 1.04 14.25
N ARG A 229 -13.70 0.41 15.42
CA ARG A 229 -13.89 1.02 16.75
C ARG A 229 -12.59 1.45 17.43
N ASP A 230 -11.44 1.01 16.93
CA ASP A 230 -10.12 1.22 17.53
C ASP A 230 -9.42 2.50 17.03
N VAL A 231 -9.98 3.14 16.00
CA VAL A 231 -9.61 4.49 15.57
C VAL A 231 -9.86 5.49 16.69
N SER A 232 -8.94 6.44 16.91
CA SER A 232 -9.16 7.43 17.97
C SER A 232 -10.44 8.22 17.69
N ARG A 233 -11.25 8.48 18.72
CA ARG A 233 -12.43 9.33 18.53
C ARG A 233 -12.01 10.68 18.00
N GLU A 234 -10.83 11.11 18.40
CA GLU A 234 -10.22 12.38 18.09
C GLU A 234 -9.57 12.44 16.70
N THR A 235 -9.42 11.34 15.93
CA THR A 235 -8.74 11.31 14.61
C THR A 235 -9.12 12.51 13.74
N ARG A 236 -8.11 13.29 13.27
CA ARG A 236 -8.32 14.51 12.46
C ARG A 236 -7.57 14.51 11.14
N CYS A 237 -7.83 13.54 10.28
CA CYS A 237 -7.22 13.52 8.94
C CYS A 237 -7.60 14.79 8.15
N GLN A 238 -6.66 15.35 7.39
CA GLN A 238 -6.74 16.69 6.77
C GLN A 238 -7.12 17.84 7.74
N GLY A 239 -6.96 17.66 9.05
CA GLY A 239 -7.39 18.64 10.06
C GLY A 239 -8.92 18.75 10.23
N ARG A 240 -9.70 17.79 9.71
CA ARG A 240 -11.16 17.76 9.84
C ARG A 240 -11.59 16.60 10.73
N TYR A 241 -12.56 16.84 11.61
CA TYR A 241 -13.29 15.79 12.33
C TYR A 241 -14.41 15.29 11.41
N SER A 242 -14.08 14.49 10.39
CA SER A 242 -15.10 13.94 9.50
C SER A 242 -15.25 12.44 9.73
N GLU A 243 -16.49 11.97 9.88
CA GLU A 243 -16.77 10.53 10.00
C GLU A 243 -16.33 9.76 8.75
N VAL A 244 -16.30 10.41 7.59
CA VAL A 244 -15.87 9.82 6.31
C VAL A 244 -14.35 9.61 6.31
N SER A 245 -13.57 10.55 6.84
CA SER A 245 -12.11 10.44 6.95
C SER A 245 -11.62 9.47 8.02
N ARG A 246 -12.52 8.84 8.79
CA ARG A 246 -12.19 7.77 9.74
C ARG A 246 -12.22 6.38 9.13
N ARG A 247 -12.96 6.21 8.03
CA ARG A 247 -13.40 4.87 7.61
C ARG A 247 -12.32 4.04 6.94
N ASN A 248 -11.19 4.63 6.54
CA ASN A 248 -10.13 3.94 5.80
C ASN A 248 -8.76 4.14 6.45
N SER A 249 -8.72 4.06 7.78
CA SER A 249 -7.54 4.38 8.58
C SER A 249 -6.97 3.15 9.26
N VAL A 250 -5.64 3.10 9.32
CA VAL A 250 -4.88 2.12 10.10
C VAL A 250 -4.23 2.84 11.28
N ARG A 251 -4.46 2.33 12.49
CA ARG A 251 -3.85 2.86 13.71
C ARG A 251 -2.38 2.43 13.80
N PRO A 252 -1.46 3.31 14.21
CA PRO A 252 -0.09 2.91 14.51
C PRO A 252 -0.08 1.96 15.71
N LYS A 253 0.48 0.77 15.50
CA LYS A 253 0.74 -0.22 16.55
C LYS A 253 2.19 -0.61 16.46
N LYS A 254 2.95 -0.43 17.53
CA LYS A 254 4.38 -0.75 17.57
C LYS A 254 4.61 -2.17 17.04
N THR A 255 5.72 -2.36 16.34
CA THR A 255 6.14 -3.61 15.69
C THR A 255 5.36 -4.04 14.46
N SER A 256 4.24 -3.40 14.13
CA SER A 256 3.44 -3.73 12.95
C SER A 256 3.92 -2.97 11.72
N ALA A 257 3.67 -3.52 10.52
CA ALA A 257 3.93 -2.86 9.25
C ALA A 257 2.66 -2.78 8.41
N LEU A 258 2.40 -1.62 7.80
CA LEU A 258 1.41 -1.44 6.77
C LEU A 258 2.10 -1.54 5.40
N VAL A 259 1.68 -2.49 4.58
CA VAL A 259 2.20 -2.71 3.23
C VAL A 259 1.10 -2.41 2.23
N PHE A 260 1.35 -1.52 1.29
CA PHE A 260 0.38 -1.18 0.24
C PHE A 260 1.06 -0.92 -1.10
N TRP A 261 0.30 -1.17 -2.18
CA TRP A 261 0.78 -0.96 -3.54
C TRP A 261 0.44 0.45 -4.01
N ASP A 262 1.44 1.14 -4.53
CA ASP A 262 1.34 2.49 -5.07
C ASP A 262 0.88 2.50 -6.53
N LEU A 263 1.12 1.39 -7.24
CA LEU A 263 0.76 1.18 -8.63
C LEU A 263 -0.35 0.13 -8.77
N ASP A 264 -1.11 0.26 -9.85
CA ASP A 264 -2.08 -0.75 -10.26
C ASP A 264 -1.36 -2.08 -10.60
N PRO A 265 -2.10 -3.19 -10.78
CA PRO A 265 -1.49 -4.48 -11.12
C PRO A 265 -0.69 -4.50 -12.43
N SER A 266 -0.88 -3.52 -13.33
CA SER A 266 -0.07 -3.40 -14.55
C SER A 266 1.31 -2.80 -14.28
N LEU A 267 1.54 -2.22 -13.09
CA LEU A 267 2.77 -1.49 -12.71
C LEU A 267 3.06 -0.27 -13.59
N VAL A 268 2.10 0.18 -14.40
CA VAL A 268 2.25 1.33 -15.30
C VAL A 268 1.63 2.58 -14.72
N TYR A 269 0.44 2.45 -14.11
CA TYR A 269 -0.30 3.58 -13.60
C TYR A 269 -0.34 3.57 -12.08
N LYS A 270 -0.35 4.77 -11.53
CA LYS A 270 -0.57 4.99 -10.10
C LYS A 270 -1.97 4.50 -9.71
N ASP A 271 -2.04 3.71 -8.65
CA ASP A 271 -3.32 3.33 -8.07
C ASP A 271 -3.92 4.55 -7.38
N MET A 272 -5.04 5.07 -7.87
CA MET A 272 -5.65 6.26 -7.28
C MET A 272 -6.17 6.02 -5.86
N ALA A 273 -6.48 4.77 -5.51
CA ALA A 273 -6.89 4.41 -4.16
C ALA A 273 -5.72 4.44 -3.15
N SER A 274 -4.47 4.43 -3.62
CA SER A 274 -3.27 4.52 -2.77
C SER A 274 -2.97 5.93 -2.26
N LEU A 275 -3.80 6.93 -2.61
CA LEU A 275 -3.73 8.25 -1.99
C LEU A 275 -3.83 8.07 -0.48
N HIS A 276 -2.82 8.53 0.24
CA HIS A 276 -2.74 8.32 1.67
C HIS A 276 -2.19 9.54 2.40
N GLU A 277 -2.48 9.61 3.69
CA GLU A 277 -2.06 10.69 4.57
C GLU A 277 -1.68 10.17 5.96
N GLY A 278 -0.81 10.92 6.64
CA GLY A 278 -0.55 10.72 8.06
C GLY A 278 -1.41 11.70 8.86
N CYS A 279 -2.44 11.21 9.53
CA CYS A 279 -3.32 12.04 10.33
C CYS A 279 -2.54 12.66 11.51
N PRO A 280 -2.93 13.85 11.98
CA PRO A 280 -2.21 14.54 13.06
C PRO A 280 -2.10 13.66 14.30
N VAL A 281 -0.93 13.65 14.93
CA VAL A 281 -0.78 13.09 16.27
C VAL A 281 -1.51 14.01 17.25
N ILE A 282 -2.29 13.44 18.16
CA ILE A 282 -3.09 14.21 19.12
C ILE A 282 -2.47 14.07 20.51
N SER A 283 -2.08 12.85 20.89
CA SER A 283 -1.37 12.58 22.13
C SER A 283 -0.33 11.49 21.93
N GLY A 284 0.81 11.62 22.63
CA GLY A 284 2.00 10.80 22.43
C GLY A 284 2.87 11.29 21.27
N GLU A 285 3.72 10.40 20.76
CA GLU A 285 4.60 10.63 19.61
C GLU A 285 4.54 9.44 18.66
N LYS A 286 4.53 9.71 17.35
CA LYS A 286 4.56 8.66 16.32
C LYS A 286 5.96 8.55 15.76
N TRP A 287 6.55 7.37 15.92
CA TRP A 287 7.75 6.96 15.21
C TRP A 287 7.39 5.95 14.14
N SER A 288 7.93 6.15 12.94
CA SER A 288 7.72 5.22 11.82
C SER A 288 8.97 5.11 10.96
N SER A 289 9.16 3.96 10.32
CA SER A 289 10.17 3.75 9.29
C SER A 289 9.48 3.39 7.97
N THR A 290 9.90 3.99 6.86
CA THR A 290 9.35 3.72 5.53
C THR A 290 10.42 3.12 4.62
N ILE A 291 10.08 2.04 3.93
CA ILE A 291 10.86 1.50 2.80
C ILE A 291 9.99 1.61 1.56
N TRP A 292 10.54 2.23 0.52
CA TRP A 292 9.93 2.23 -0.81
C TRP A 292 10.66 1.21 -1.68
N SER A 293 9.91 0.27 -2.24
CA SER A 293 10.41 -0.66 -3.25
C SER A 293 9.95 -0.23 -4.63
N ARG A 294 10.90 -0.16 -5.57
CA ARG A 294 10.67 0.28 -6.94
C ARG A 294 10.37 -0.89 -7.87
N THR A 295 9.78 -0.58 -9.02
CA THR A 295 9.48 -1.56 -10.07
C THR A 295 10.72 -2.28 -10.60
N ASP A 296 11.89 -1.66 -10.48
CA ASP A 296 13.18 -2.18 -10.94
C ASP A 296 14.33 -1.49 -10.17
N VAL A 297 15.56 -1.96 -10.35
CA VAL A 297 16.77 -1.41 -9.74
C VAL A 297 17.07 -0.02 -10.32
N THR A 298 17.31 0.95 -9.45
CA THR A 298 17.71 2.31 -9.87
C THR A 298 19.13 2.29 -10.44
N THR A 299 19.30 2.83 -11.65
CA THR A 299 20.62 3.00 -12.29
C THR A 299 21.42 4.17 -11.73
N THR A 300 20.77 5.08 -10.99
CA THR A 300 21.34 6.29 -10.42
C THR A 300 21.62 6.11 -8.95
N GLY A 301 22.84 5.69 -8.64
CA GLY A 301 23.34 5.52 -7.29
C GLY A 301 24.31 4.36 -7.33
N ASP A 302 25.60 4.67 -7.24
CA ASP A 302 26.63 3.67 -7.03
C ASP A 302 26.13 2.68 -5.99
N VAL A 303 25.92 1.45 -6.42
CA VAL A 303 25.71 0.33 -5.51
C VAL A 303 27.13 -0.12 -5.20
N PRO A 304 27.78 0.32 -4.11
CA PRO A 304 28.83 -0.52 -3.57
C PRO A 304 28.13 -1.82 -3.24
N TYR A 305 28.27 -2.80 -4.12
CA TYR A 305 28.08 -4.19 -3.78
C TYR A 305 29.07 -4.40 -2.64
N VAL A 306 28.58 -4.37 -1.41
CA VAL A 306 29.44 -4.43 -0.23
C VAL A 306 29.87 -5.88 -0.02
N LYS A 307 30.66 -6.37 -0.98
CA LYS A 307 31.34 -7.67 -0.95
C LYS A 307 32.19 -7.80 0.31
N ASP A 308 32.69 -6.66 0.79
CA ASP A 308 33.59 -6.57 1.94
C ASP A 308 32.86 -6.44 3.29
N GLN A 309 31.56 -6.09 3.33
CA GLN A 309 30.76 -6.20 4.56
C GLN A 309 30.16 -7.59 4.69
N LEU A 310 29.77 -8.21 3.57
CA LEU A 310 29.24 -9.59 3.57
C LEU A 310 30.27 -10.64 4.01
N SER A 311 31.57 -10.37 3.84
CA SER A 311 32.65 -11.27 4.33
C SER A 311 32.79 -11.26 5.87
N GLU A 312 32.36 -10.19 6.54
CA GLU A 312 32.22 -10.13 8.00
C GLU A 312 30.86 -10.68 8.49
N PHE A 313 29.84 -10.75 7.63
CA PHE A 313 28.56 -11.44 7.86
C PHE A 313 28.65 -12.98 7.81
N ASN A 314 29.78 -13.55 8.23
CA ASN A 314 29.94 -15.00 8.49
C ASN A 314 29.06 -15.52 9.66
N GLY A 315 28.24 -14.65 10.27
CA GLY A 315 27.22 -15.00 11.26
C GLY A 315 25.87 -15.43 10.68
N LEU A 316 25.58 -15.13 9.41
CA LEU A 316 24.44 -15.68 8.68
C LEU A 316 24.77 -17.13 8.27
N ARG A 317 24.89 -18.00 9.27
CA ARG A 317 24.51 -19.39 9.05
C ARG A 317 23.03 -19.34 8.72
N VAL A 318 22.71 -19.35 7.42
CA VAL A 318 21.51 -20.02 6.94
C VAL A 318 21.57 -21.37 7.64
N ALA A 319 20.79 -21.54 8.70
CA ALA A 319 20.74 -22.79 9.44
C ALA A 319 20.65 -23.88 8.39
N GLY A 320 21.69 -24.70 8.31
CA GLY A 320 21.88 -25.66 7.24
C GLY A 320 20.61 -26.49 7.14
N ASP A 321 19.89 -26.26 6.04
CA ASP A 321 18.61 -26.80 5.61
C ASP A 321 17.81 -25.62 5.03
N GLY A 322 17.90 -25.41 3.72
CA GLY A 322 17.32 -24.26 3.03
C GLY A 322 15.89 -23.91 3.48
N LEU A 323 15.58 -22.60 3.52
CA LEU A 323 14.28 -21.97 3.81
C LEU A 323 13.18 -22.97 4.22
N LYS A 324 13.21 -23.44 5.47
CA LYS A 324 12.16 -24.31 5.99
C LYS A 324 10.93 -23.44 6.26
N VAL A 325 9.97 -23.49 5.34
CA VAL A 325 8.59 -23.07 5.64
C VAL A 325 8.04 -24.08 6.65
N LEU A 326 8.18 -23.78 7.95
CA LEU A 326 7.97 -24.75 9.04
C LEU A 326 6.51 -25.19 9.22
N ARG A 327 5.55 -24.46 8.64
CA ARG A 327 4.15 -24.87 8.61
C ARG A 327 3.37 -24.05 7.58
N THR A 328 3.10 -24.63 6.41
CA THR A 328 1.85 -24.29 5.72
C THR A 328 0.82 -25.27 6.25
N GLU A 329 -0.23 -24.80 6.94
CA GLU A 329 -1.42 -25.63 7.01
C GLU A 329 -1.82 -25.91 5.56
N ARG A 330 -1.85 -27.20 5.20
CA ARG A 330 -1.96 -27.65 3.81
C ARG A 330 -3.18 -27.02 3.15
N PHE A 331 -2.97 -25.93 2.44
CA PHE A 331 -3.90 -25.48 1.43
C PHE A 331 -3.88 -26.57 0.35
N ARG A 332 -4.96 -27.35 0.27
CA ARG A 332 -5.25 -28.17 -0.91
C ARG A 332 -6.12 -27.31 -1.82
N PRO A 333 -5.55 -26.51 -2.74
CA PRO A 333 -6.35 -25.86 -3.75
C PRO A 333 -6.95 -26.98 -4.60
N LYS A 334 -8.28 -27.14 -4.59
CA LYS A 334 -8.94 -27.79 -5.71
C LYS A 334 -8.75 -26.85 -6.92
N ARG A 335 -7.65 -27.09 -7.66
CA ARG A 335 -7.35 -26.57 -9.01
C ARG A 335 -7.72 -25.10 -9.27
N LEU A 336 -7.05 -24.12 -8.68
CA LEU A 336 -7.10 -22.74 -9.17
C LEU A 336 -5.80 -21.97 -8.86
N TRP A 337 -4.68 -22.45 -9.39
CA TRP A 337 -3.53 -21.57 -9.69
C TRP A 337 -2.53 -22.33 -10.57
N ASN A 338 -2.48 -22.00 -11.86
CA ASN A 338 -1.41 -22.41 -12.75
C ASN A 338 -0.62 -21.14 -13.11
N PRO A 339 0.66 -21.01 -12.71
CA PRO A 339 1.46 -19.79 -12.96
C PRO A 339 1.75 -19.51 -14.44
N MET A 340 1.39 -20.40 -15.37
CA MET A 340 1.72 -20.27 -16.80
C MET A 340 0.69 -19.52 -17.67
N THR A 341 -0.41 -19.00 -17.14
CA THR A 341 -1.42 -18.27 -17.96
C THR A 341 -1.38 -16.75 -17.86
N ALA A 342 -0.41 -16.16 -17.18
CA ALA A 342 -0.29 -14.70 -17.05
C ALA A 342 0.34 -13.99 -18.27
N GLN A 343 0.51 -14.67 -19.41
CA GLN A 343 1.19 -14.10 -20.59
C GLN A 343 0.26 -13.63 -21.72
N TYR A 344 -1.05 -13.71 -21.54
CA TYR A 344 -2.01 -13.11 -22.46
C TYR A 344 -3.25 -12.67 -21.69
N TYR A 345 -3.28 -11.44 -21.18
CA TYR A 345 -4.49 -10.63 -21.02
C TYR A 345 -4.13 -9.15 -20.89
#